data_AF-A0A832CYM9-F1
#
_entry.id   AF-A0A832CYM9-F1
#
_cell.length_a   1.000
_cell.length_b   1.000
_cell.length_c   1.000
_cell.angle_alpha   90.00
_cell.angle_beta   90.00
_cell.angle_gamma   90.00
#
_symmetry.space_group_name_H-M   'P 1'
#
loop_
_entity.id
_entity.type
_entity.pdbx_description
1 polymer ?
#
loop_
_entity_poly.entity_id
_entity_poly.type
_entity_poly.pdbx_seq_one_letter_code
_entity_poly.pdbx_strand_id
1 'polypeptide(L)' 'WHRCVEMVFEAKGNPELLEIGYKAGFGAKNSMGFGMVKVV' A
#
# COMPACT_ATOMS: atom_id res chain seq x y z
N TRP A 1 5.25 -20.21 1.89
CA TRP A 1 4.99 -19.69 0.52
C TRP A 1 4.11 -18.46 0.62
N HIS A 2 4.69 -17.26 0.58
CA HIS A 2 3.92 -16.01 0.50
C HIS A 2 4.13 -15.42 -0.89
N ARG A 3 3.04 -14.95 -1.50
CA ARG A 3 3.05 -14.29 -2.80
C ARG A 3 2.65 -12.83 -2.60
N CYS A 4 3.18 -11.95 -3.44
CA CYS A 4 2.81 -10.54 -3.50
C CYS A 4 2.51 -10.14 -4.95
N VAL A 5 1.93 -8.95 -5.12
CA VAL A 5 1.59 -8.38 -6.42
C VAL A 5 2.23 -7.01 -6.53
N GLU A 6 2.93 -6.75 -7.63
CA GLU A 6 3.34 -5.42 -8.05
C GLU A 6 2.32 -4.91 -9.08
N MET A 7 1.76 -3.72 -8.85
CA MET A 7 0.67 -3.20 -9.67
C MET A 7 0.58 -1.68 -9.62
N VAL A 8 -0.14 -1.12 -10.61
CA VAL A 8 -0.60 0.27 -10.63
C VAL A 8 -2.11 0.25 -10.43
N PHE A 9 -2.62 1.12 -9.55
CA PHE A 9 -4.05 1.19 -9.23
C PHE A 9 -4.49 2.60 -8.88
N GLU A 10 -5.80 2.87 -9.00
CA GLU A 10 -6.43 4.09 -8.52
C GLU A 10 -7.08 3.82 -7.15
N ALA A 11 -6.86 4.72 -6.19
CA ALA A 11 -7.46 4.66 -4.86
C ALA A 11 -8.34 5.89 -4.61
N LYS A 12 -9.59 5.67 -4.20
CA LYS A 12 -10.56 6.73 -3.85
C LYS A 12 -11.17 6.42 -2.48
N GLY A 13 -11.27 7.41 -1.61
CA GLY A 13 -11.79 7.22 -0.26
C GLY A 13 -11.42 8.35 0.69
N ASN A 14 -11.50 8.06 2.00
CA ASN A 14 -11.11 9.01 3.04
C ASN A 14 -9.61 9.37 2.89
N PRO A 15 -9.25 10.67 2.76
CA PRO A 15 -7.86 11.11 2.62
C PRO A 15 -6.93 10.63 3.74
N GLU A 16 -7.39 10.60 5.00
CA GLU A 16 -6.58 10.18 6.15
C GLU A 16 -6.24 8.68 6.08
N LEU A 17 -7.17 7.85 5.60
CA LEU A 17 -6.93 6.42 5.41
C LEU A 17 -5.95 6.17 4.25
N LEU A 18 -6.06 6.96 3.18
CA LEU A 18 -5.13 6.89 2.06
C LEU A 18 -3.72 7.32 2.48
N GLU A 19 -3.61 8.35 3.32
CA GLU A 19 -2.33 8.80 3.87
C GLU A 19 -1.70 7.75 4.79
N ILE A 20 -2.49 7.06 5.61
CA ILE A 20 -2.01 5.91 6.40
C ILE A 20 -1.47 4.82 5.46
N GLY A 21 -2.21 4.45 4.41
CA GLY A 21 -1.76 3.46 3.44
C GLY A 21 -0.48 3.87 2.70
N TYR A 22 -0.33 5.16 2.40
CA TYR A 22 0.89 5.71 1.79
C TYR A 22 2.10 5.64 2.74
N LYS A 23 1.92 6.00 4.01
CA LYS A 23 3.01 6.05 5.00
C LYS A 23 3.37 4.68 5.57
N ALA A 24 2.39 3.82 5.81
CA ALA A 24 2.56 2.54 6.48
C ALA A 24 2.52 1.33 5.53
N GLY A 25 2.11 1.53 4.28
CA GLY A 25 1.94 0.49 3.27
C GLY A 25 0.52 -0.09 3.23
N PHE A 26 0.13 -0.61 2.07
CA PHE A 26 -1.16 -1.26 1.83
C PHE A 26 -1.08 -2.78 2.10
N GLY A 27 -2.17 -3.37 2.57
CA GLY A 27 -2.27 -4.81 2.79
C GLY A 27 -1.62 -5.26 4.10
N ALA A 28 -0.73 -6.25 4.03
CA ALA A 28 -0.15 -6.90 5.21
C ALA A 28 1.37 -7.05 5.11
N LYS A 29 2.02 -7.30 6.26
CA LYS A 29 3.47 -7.52 6.40
C LYS A 29 4.31 -6.31 5.96
N ASN A 30 3.84 -5.10 6.23
CA ASN A 30 4.55 -3.88 5.85
C ASN A 30 5.92 -3.76 6.51
N SER A 31 6.03 -4.17 7.78
CA SER A 31 7.32 -4.25 8.50
C SER A 31 8.29 -5.32 7.94
N MET A 32 7.84 -6.19 7.02
CA MET A 32 8.70 -7.12 6.27
C MET A 32 9.00 -6.62 4.85
N GLY A 33 8.66 -5.37 4.52
CA GLY A 33 9.01 -4.72 3.25
C GLY A 33 7.94 -4.82 2.14
N PHE A 34 6.69 -5.16 2.46
CA PHE A 34 5.62 -5.27 1.45
C PHE A 34 4.64 -4.10 1.48
N GLY A 35 4.04 -3.78 0.33
CA GLY A 35 2.91 -2.85 0.24
C GLY A 35 3.25 -1.36 0.23
N MET A 36 4.53 -0.98 0.17
CA MET A 36 4.93 0.41 -0.05
C MET A 36 4.51 0.86 -1.46
N VAL A 37 4.03 2.10 -1.56
CA VAL A 37 3.55 2.68 -2.82
C VAL A 37 4.19 4.04 -3.08
N LYS A 38 4.09 4.53 -4.31
CA LYS A 38 4.40 5.91 -4.70
C LYS A 38 3.29 6.44 -5.58
N VAL A 39 3.11 7.76 -5.59
CA VAL A 39 2.26 8.42 -6.59
C VAL A 39 2.97 8.35 -7.93
N VAL A 40 2.21 8.10 -9.00
CA VAL A 40 2.69 8.01 -10.38
C VAL A 40 2.09 9.14 -11.20
#